data_AF-A0A6P2BD19-F1
#
_entry.id   AF-A0A6P2BD19-F1
#
_cell.length_a   1.000
_cell.length_b   1.000
_cell.length_c   1.000
_cell.angle_alpha   90.00
_cell.angle_beta   90.00
_cell.angle_gamma   90.00
#
_symmetry.space_group_name_H-M   'P 1'
#
loop_
_entity.id
_entity.type
_entity.pdbx_description
1 polymer ?
#
loop_
_entity_poly.entity_id
_entity_poly.type
_entity_poly.pdbx_seq_one_letter_code
_entity_poly.pdbx_strand_id
1 'polypeptide(L)'
;MAHGSTQASRDRRRSGRNRVATDVFLIVDGERRLHRASNLSARGVFIEGAGIDLLPGHHIELVFPLPVGGIIKLHRKRGIVAHVSAAGTGLRLEPGANRRRRLHQA
;
A
#
# COMPACT_ATOMS: atom_id res chain seq x y z
N MET A 1 33.02 5.56 36.79
CA MET A 1 31.72 4.90 36.59
C MET A 1 30.73 5.94 36.09
N ALA A 2 30.30 5.87 34.84
CA ALA A 2 29.35 6.81 34.24
C ALA A 2 28.25 5.99 33.54
N HIS A 3 27.05 5.99 34.13
CA HIS A 3 25.85 5.44 33.52
C HIS A 3 25.27 6.47 32.54
N GLY A 4 25.57 6.30 31.25
CA GLY A 4 24.88 6.97 30.15
C GLY A 4 23.95 5.97 29.47
N SER A 5 22.70 5.92 29.92
CA SER A 5 21.63 5.16 29.28
C SER A 5 21.30 5.79 27.93
N THR A 6 21.94 5.31 26.86
CA THR A 6 21.54 5.60 25.48
C THR A 6 20.16 4.97 25.26
N GLN A 7 19.14 5.80 25.37
CA GLN A 7 17.76 5.46 25.15
C GLN A 7 17.60 5.05 23.68
N ALA A 8 17.69 3.74 23.43
CA ALA A 8 17.43 3.14 22.14
C ALA A 8 16.05 3.61 21.67
N SER A 9 16.05 4.43 20.62
CA SER A 9 14.88 4.80 19.87
C SER A 9 14.16 3.52 19.48
N ARG A 10 13.01 3.28 20.13
CA ARG A 10 12.10 2.15 19.89
C ARG A 10 11.64 2.17 18.43
N ASP A 11 12.44 1.58 17.56
CA ASP A 11 11.99 1.21 16.24
C ASP A 11 10.95 0.10 16.37
N ARG A 12 9.67 0.46 16.18
CA ARG A 12 8.54 -0.49 16.17
C ARG A 12 8.36 -1.16 14.80
N ARG A 13 9.24 -0.89 13.82
CA ARG A 13 9.02 -1.27 12.41
C ARG A 13 9.73 -2.59 12.10
N ARG A 14 8.96 -3.66 12.05
CA ARG A 14 9.42 -5.05 11.83
C ARG A 14 9.82 -5.38 10.38
N SER A 15 9.91 -4.39 9.49
CA SER A 15 10.28 -4.55 8.08
C SER A 15 10.76 -3.20 7.52
N GLY A 16 11.93 -3.20 6.88
CA GLY A 16 12.42 -2.05 6.13
C GLY A 16 11.49 -1.75 4.96
N ARG A 17 11.08 -0.49 4.79
CA ARG A 17 10.40 -0.06 3.56
C ARG A 17 11.46 0.03 2.48
N ASN A 18 11.34 -0.80 1.45
CA ASN A 18 12.10 -0.55 0.23
C ASN A 18 11.53 0.74 -0.40
N ARG A 19 12.38 1.75 -0.62
CA ARG A 19 12.00 2.96 -1.36
C ARG A 19 11.84 2.55 -2.81
N VAL A 20 10.62 2.16 -3.17
CA VAL A 20 10.25 1.83 -4.55
C VAL A 20 9.21 2.85 -4.95
N ALA A 21 9.63 3.82 -5.76
CA ALA A 21 8.72 4.71 -6.45
C ALA A 21 8.15 3.93 -7.63
N THR A 22 6.89 3.51 -7.56
CA THR A 22 6.26 2.72 -8.61
C THR A 22 4.86 3.23 -8.91
N ASP A 23 4.45 3.02 -10.14
CA ASP A 23 3.10 3.32 -10.58
C ASP A 23 2.16 2.26 -10.03
N VAL A 24 1.00 2.70 -9.59
CA VAL A 24 -0.04 1.82 -9.07
C VAL A 24 -1.39 2.32 -9.52
N PHE A 25 -2.21 1.41 -9.99
CA PHE A 25 -3.60 1.71 -10.25
C PHE A 25 -4.41 1.47 -8.98
N LEU A 26 -5.17 2.48 -8.56
CA LEU A 26 -6.23 2.36 -7.56
C LEU A 26 -7.53 2.05 -8.30
N ILE A 27 -8.26 1.04 -7.83
CA ILE A 27 -9.62 0.75 -8.29
C ILE A 27 -10.57 1.14 -7.16
N VAL A 28 -11.36 2.18 -7.39
CA VAL A 28 -12.33 2.75 -6.45
C VAL A 28 -13.65 2.86 -7.19
N ASP A 29 -14.70 2.24 -6.67
CA ASP A 29 -16.04 2.24 -7.29
C ASP A 29 -16.06 1.79 -8.77
N GLY A 30 -15.16 0.88 -9.13
CA GLY A 30 -15.01 0.37 -10.51
C GLY A 30 -14.15 1.25 -11.41
N GLU A 31 -13.82 2.47 -11.00
CA GLU A 31 -12.98 3.40 -11.73
C GLU A 31 -11.49 3.16 -11.43
N ARG A 32 -10.66 3.20 -12.48
CA ARG A 32 -9.22 2.96 -12.38
C ARG A 32 -8.44 4.26 -12.48
N ARG A 33 -7.77 4.65 -11.39
CA ARG A 33 -6.96 5.87 -11.32
C ARG A 33 -5.48 5.52 -11.16
N LEU A 34 -4.61 6.16 -11.95
CA LEU A 34 -3.16 5.96 -11.87
C LEU A 34 -2.56 6.91 -10.84
N HIS A 35 -1.79 6.36 -9.90
CA HIS A 35 -1.10 7.11 -8.87
C HIS A 35 0.33 6.63 -8.69
N ARG A 36 1.14 7.46 -8.01
CA ARG A 36 2.51 7.11 -7.62
C ARG A 36 2.52 6.57 -6.20
N ALA A 37 3.12 5.40 -6.00
CA ALA A 37 3.44 4.89 -4.67
C ALA A 37 4.89 5.26 -4.30
N SER A 38 5.09 5.85 -3.13
CA SER A 38 6.43 6.27 -2.65
C SER A 38 7.21 5.16 -1.93
N ASN A 39 6.48 4.14 -1.46
CA ASN A 39 7.03 2.96 -0.83
C ASN A 39 6.10 1.77 -1.02
N LEU A 40 6.69 0.57 -1.03
CA LEU A 40 5.98 -0.69 -1.04
C LEU A 40 6.63 -1.65 -0.04
N SER A 41 5.82 -2.22 0.83
CA SER A 41 6.23 -3.26 1.77
C SER A 41 5.21 -4.40 1.76
N ALA A 42 5.56 -5.53 2.38
CA ALA A 42 4.62 -6.66 2.51
C ALA A 42 3.32 -6.31 3.24
N ARG A 43 3.29 -5.22 4.02
CA ARG A 43 2.19 -4.84 4.91
C ARG A 43 1.53 -3.51 4.58
N GLY A 44 2.11 -2.73 3.69
CA GLY A 44 1.64 -1.37 3.44
C GLY A 44 2.32 -0.69 2.28
N VAL A 45 1.61 0.31 1.75
CA VAL A 45 2.01 1.16 0.64
C VAL A 45 1.56 2.59 0.96
N PHE A 46 2.32 3.58 0.52
CA PHE A 46 1.90 4.98 0.61
C PHE A 46 1.72 5.53 -0.79
N ILE A 47 0.56 6.11 -1.05
CA ILE A 47 0.21 6.73 -2.33
C ILE A 47 0.41 8.23 -2.20
N GLU A 48 1.20 8.80 -3.11
CA GLU A 48 1.48 10.23 -3.17
C GLU A 48 0.31 11.01 -3.80
N GLY A 49 0.19 12.27 -3.38
CA GLY A 49 -0.74 13.23 -3.96
C GLY A 49 -1.93 13.53 -3.04
N ALA A 50 -2.25 14.81 -2.93
CA ALA A 50 -3.49 15.27 -2.32
C ALA A 50 -4.68 14.96 -3.25
N GLY A 51 -5.88 14.74 -2.69
CA GLY A 51 -7.11 14.62 -3.48
C GLY A 51 -7.44 13.22 -3.99
N ILE A 52 -6.92 12.17 -3.34
CA ILE A 52 -7.56 10.86 -3.46
C ILE A 52 -8.69 10.85 -2.44
N ASP A 53 -9.94 10.93 -2.90
CA ASP A 53 -11.16 10.95 -2.07
C ASP A 53 -11.40 9.60 -1.38
N LEU A 54 -10.43 9.18 -0.58
CA LEU A 54 -10.43 7.95 0.16
C LEU A 54 -10.67 8.29 1.63
N LEU A 55 -11.56 7.55 2.26
CA LEU A 55 -11.81 7.71 3.69
C LEU A 55 -11.11 6.59 4.46
N PRO A 56 -10.52 6.88 5.64
CA PRO A 56 -10.00 5.86 6.54
C PRO A 56 -10.98 4.69 6.73
N GLY A 57 -10.47 3.47 6.73
CA GLY A 57 -11.27 2.25 6.81
C GLY A 57 -11.80 1.71 5.49
N HIS A 58 -11.75 2.47 4.38
CA HIS A 58 -12.20 1.96 3.08
C HIS A 58 -11.27 0.88 2.54
N HIS A 59 -11.87 -0.15 1.94
CA HIS A 59 -11.15 -1.18 1.21
C HIS A 59 -10.95 -0.75 -0.24
N ILE A 60 -9.76 -0.94 -0.76
CA ILE A 60 -9.37 -0.53 -2.11
C ILE A 60 -8.61 -1.67 -2.78
N GLU A 61 -8.87 -1.87 -4.07
CA GLU A 61 -8.05 -2.74 -4.90
C GLU A 61 -6.90 -1.96 -5.55
N LEU A 62 -5.72 -2.56 -5.48
CA LEU A 62 -4.45 -2.01 -5.94
C LEU A 62 -3.91 -2.93 -7.03
N VAL A 63 -3.50 -2.37 -8.17
CA VAL A 63 -2.84 -3.12 -9.24
C VAL A 63 -1.45 -2.54 -9.50
N PHE A 64 -0.43 -3.33 -9.21
CA PHE A 64 0.97 -3.00 -9.43
C PHE A 64 1.46 -3.64 -10.74
N PRO A 65 1.75 -2.86 -11.79
CA PRO A 65 2.44 -3.34 -12.97
C PRO A 65 3.92 -3.56 -12.64
N LEU A 66 4.39 -4.80 -12.72
CA LEU A 66 5.79 -5.17 -12.50
C LEU A 66 6.38 -5.72 -13.79
N PRO A 67 7.37 -5.04 -14.41
CA PRO A 67 8.10 -5.62 -15.53
C PRO A 67 8.95 -6.79 -15.03
N VAL A 68 8.75 -7.97 -15.61
CA VAL A 68 9.48 -9.20 -15.29
C VAL A 68 9.83 -9.92 -16.59
N GLY A 69 11.12 -9.94 -16.94
CA GLY A 69 11.61 -10.67 -18.12
C GLY A 69 10.98 -10.23 -19.45
N GLY A 70 10.77 -8.92 -19.64
CA GLY A 70 10.17 -8.38 -20.87
C GLY A 70 8.63 -8.41 -20.92
N ILE A 71 7.96 -8.95 -19.90
CA ILE A 71 6.50 -8.97 -19.77
C ILE A 71 6.07 -8.13 -18.56
N ILE A 72 4.94 -7.43 -18.66
CA ILE A 72 4.34 -6.72 -17.52
C ILE A 72 3.42 -7.67 -16.75
N LYS A 73 3.79 -8.05 -15.53
CA LYS A 73 2.94 -8.80 -14.60
C LYS A 73 2.08 -7.84 -13.79
N LEU A 74 0.77 -8.07 -13.77
CA LEU A 74 -0.17 -7.29 -12.96
C LEU A 74 -0.39 -7.95 -11.60
N HIS A 75 0.17 -7.34 -10.56
CA HIS A 75 0.01 -7.82 -9.18
C HIS A 75 -1.15 -7.11 -8.51
N ARG A 76 -2.24 -7.85 -8.28
CA ARG A 76 -3.42 -7.34 -7.56
C ARG A 76 -3.24 -7.53 -6.05
N LYS A 77 -3.57 -6.49 -5.29
CA LYS A 77 -3.61 -6.49 -3.83
C LYS A 77 -4.87 -5.78 -3.35
N ARG A 78 -5.31 -6.12 -2.16
CA ARG A 78 -6.30 -5.32 -1.43
C ARG A 78 -5.62 -4.60 -0.28
N GLY A 79 -6.08 -3.39 -0.01
CA GLY A 79 -5.62 -2.61 1.11
C GLY A 79 -6.76 -1.87 1.78
N ILE A 80 -6.52 -1.46 3.01
CA ILE A 80 -7.42 -0.63 3.80
C ILE A 80 -6.75 0.72 4.01
N VAL A 81 -7.48 1.81 3.80
CA VAL A 81 -7.04 3.17 4.11
C VAL A 81 -6.76 3.27 5.61
N ALA A 82 -5.48 3.44 5.97
CA ALA A 82 -5.05 3.56 7.35
C ALA A 82 -5.07 5.02 7.83
N HIS A 83 -4.65 5.95 6.97
CA HIS A 83 -4.72 7.39 7.23
C HIS A 83 -4.62 8.18 5.92
N VAL A 84 -5.14 9.40 5.95
CA VAL A 84 -5.09 10.38 4.86
C VAL A 84 -4.40 11.63 5.38
N SER A 85 -3.57 12.25 4.54
CA SER A 85 -2.82 13.45 4.85
C SER A 85 -2.70 14.34 3.62
N ALA A 86 -2.27 15.59 3.79
CA ALA A 86 -1.99 16.49 2.66
C ALA A 86 -0.93 15.93 1.69
N ALA A 87 -0.01 15.09 2.18
CA ALA A 87 1.03 14.47 1.35
C ALA A 87 0.53 13.24 0.57
N GLY A 88 -0.61 12.66 0.97
CA GLY A 88 -1.15 11.45 0.37
C GLY A 88 -1.77 10.48 1.37
N THR A 89 -1.94 9.24 0.93
CA THR A 89 -2.74 8.22 1.63
C THR A 89 -1.90 7.00 2.00
N GLY A 90 -1.91 6.64 3.29
CA GLY A 90 -1.29 5.42 3.79
C GLY A 90 -2.26 4.25 3.76
N LEU A 91 -1.88 3.16 3.07
CA LEU A 91 -2.68 1.94 2.97
C LEU A 91 -2.01 0.79 3.71
N ARG A 92 -2.81 0.04 4.48
CA ARG A 92 -2.40 -1.25 5.03
C ARG A 92 -2.80 -2.34 4.04
N LEU A 93 -1.84 -3.11 3.54
CA LEU A 93 -2.13 -4.23 2.66
C LEU A 93 -2.73 -5.38 3.47
N GLU A 94 -3.77 -5.98 2.91
CA GLU A 94 -4.36 -7.18 3.48
C GLU A 94 -3.44 -8.38 3.15
N PRO A 95 -3.16 -9.28 4.12
CA PRO A 95 -2.47 -10.52 3.84
C PRO A 95 -3.21 -11.26 2.74
N GLY A 96 -2.46 -11.76 1.75
CA GLY A 96 -3.03 -12.29 0.53
C GLY A 96 -4.02 -13.41 0.80
N ALA A 97 -5.32 -13.11 0.75
CA ALA A 97 -6.30 -14.12 0.44
C ALA A 97 -6.15 -14.39 -1.06
N ASN A 98 -5.65 -15.56 -1.41
CA ASN A 98 -5.88 -16.17 -2.72
C ASN A 98 -7.38 -16.48 -2.89
N ARG A 99 -8.25 -15.47 -2.73
CA ARG A 99 -9.68 -15.59 -2.92
C ARG A 99 -9.93 -15.42 -4.41
N ARG A 100 -9.91 -16.56 -5.10
CA ARG A 100 -10.78 -16.81 -6.26
C ARG A 100 -12.11 -16.09 -5.98
N ARG A 101 -12.56 -15.29 -6.96
CA ARG A 101 -13.88 -14.63 -6.99
C ARG A 101 -14.89 -15.51 -6.25
N ARG A 102 -15.36 -15.09 -5.07
CA ARG A 102 -16.71 -15.51 -4.69
C ARG A 102 -17.60 -14.75 -5.65
N LEU A 103 -18.01 -15.47 -6.69
CA LEU A 103 -19.18 -15.15 -7.47
C LEU A 103 -20.29 -14.84 -6.45
N HIS A 104 -20.85 -13.65 -6.53
CA HIS A 104 -22.18 -13.41 -6.02
C HIS A 104 -23.08 -14.43 -6.72
N GLN A 105 -23.49 -15.49 -6.01
CA GLN A 105 -24.69 -16.22 -6.37
C GLN A 105 -25.84 -15.42 -5.80
N ALA A 106 -26.66 -14.91 -6.72
CA ALA A 106 -28.05 -14.56 -6.46
C ALA A 106 -28.87 -15.85 -6.30
#